data_AF-A0A382K7L9-F1
#
_entry.id   AF-A0A382K7L9-F1
#
_cell.length_a   1.000
_cell.length_b   1.000
_cell.length_c   1.000
_cell.angle_alpha   90.00
_cell.angle_beta   90.00
_cell.angle_gamma   90.00
#
_symmetry.space_group_name_H-M   'P 1'
#
loop_
_entity.id
_entity.type
_entity.pdbx_description
1 polymer ?
#
loop_
_entity_poly.entity_id
_entity_poly.type
_entity_poly.pdbx_seq_one_letter_code
_entity_poly.pdbx_strand_id
1 'polypeptide(L)'
;MSARTLTGLGAALLIGIGATFGSLASAGDYSTVTDSRLINQEHNNWLQIRGNYEGWLHSRLDQITSGNVGNLQPVWSFATG
;
A
#
# COMPACT_ATOMS: atom_id res chain seq x y z
N MET A 1 -39.52 -29.01 55.48
CA MET A 1 -38.06 -28.93 55.23
C MET A 1 -37.86 -28.50 53.78
N SER A 2 -38.19 -27.24 53.47
CA SER A 2 -37.28 -26.14 53.07
C SER A 2 -36.36 -26.45 51.90
N ALA A 3 -36.82 -26.06 50.70
CA ALA A 3 -36.04 -25.94 49.47
C ALA A 3 -35.11 -24.73 49.55
N ARG A 4 -33.81 -24.95 49.35
CA ARG A 4 -32.72 -23.95 49.26
C ARG A 4 -31.64 -24.62 48.39
N THR A 5 -31.04 -24.07 47.35
CA THR A 5 -31.03 -22.75 46.73
C THR A 5 -30.24 -22.95 45.43
N LEU A 6 -30.78 -22.46 44.32
CA LEU A 6 -30.15 -22.42 43.00
C LEU A 6 -29.15 -21.25 42.98
N THR A 7 -27.84 -21.51 42.96
CA THR A 7 -26.80 -20.48 42.78
C THR A 7 -25.57 -21.09 42.12
N GLY A 8 -25.25 -20.64 40.90
CA GLY A 8 -24.03 -21.05 40.20
C GLY A 8 -23.95 -20.74 38.71
N LEU A 9 -24.81 -19.89 38.14
CA LEU A 9 -24.54 -19.24 36.85
C LEU A 9 -23.64 -18.03 37.13
N GLY A 10 -22.35 -18.09 36.80
CA GLY A 10 -21.48 -16.93 36.98
C GLY A 10 -19.99 -17.21 36.96
N ALA A 11 -19.44 -17.59 35.80
CA ALA A 11 -18.06 -17.26 35.46
C ALA A 11 -18.01 -16.92 33.97
N ALA A 12 -18.01 -15.61 33.72
CA ALA A 12 -17.93 -14.96 32.43
C ALA A 12 -16.84 -15.57 31.54
N LEU A 13 -17.23 -16.23 30.44
CA LEU A 13 -16.36 -16.42 29.28
C LEU A 13 -16.51 -15.18 28.40
N LEU A 14 -15.96 -14.07 28.88
CA LEU A 14 -15.77 -12.85 28.10
C LEU A 14 -14.28 -12.72 27.78
N ILE A 15 -14.03 -12.47 26.50
CA ILE A 15 -12.79 -11.92 25.93
C ILE A 15 -11.70 -12.97 25.65
N GLY A 16 -11.99 -13.81 24.65
CA GLY A 16 -11.00 -14.47 23.82
C GLY A 16 -11.01 -13.97 22.37
N ILE A 17 -11.55 -12.78 22.09
CA ILE A 17 -11.36 -12.08 20.80
C ILE A 17 -9.97 -11.43 20.86
N GLY A 18 -8.95 -12.28 20.97
CA GLY A 18 -7.54 -11.92 20.98
C GLY A 18 -6.82 -12.55 19.78
N ALA A 19 -7.55 -12.94 18.73
CA ALA A 19 -6.97 -13.17 17.42
C ALA A 19 -6.57 -11.80 16.87
N THR A 20 -5.41 -11.37 17.34
CA THR A 20 -4.51 -10.37 16.79
C THR A 20 -4.86 -10.05 15.34
N PHE A 21 -5.27 -8.80 15.14
CA PHE A 21 -5.34 -8.11 13.86
C PHE A 21 -4.32 -8.70 12.90
N GLY A 22 -4.82 -9.31 11.82
CA GLY A 22 -3.96 -9.82 10.75
C GLY A 22 -2.96 -8.73 10.41
N SER A 23 -1.69 -9.12 10.25
CA SER A 23 -0.65 -8.24 9.74
C SER A 23 -1.22 -7.50 8.53
N LEU A 24 -1.55 -6.22 8.69
CA LEU A 24 -1.61 -5.33 7.55
C LEU A 24 -0.23 -5.46 6.95
N ALA A 25 -0.13 -6.09 5.78
CA ALA A 25 1.11 -6.09 5.03
C ALA A 25 1.57 -4.64 5.03
N SER A 26 2.67 -4.34 5.73
CA SER A 26 3.28 -3.04 5.62
C SER A 26 3.58 -2.94 4.14
N ALA A 27 2.83 -2.10 3.42
CA ALA A 27 3.30 -1.59 2.15
C ALA A 27 4.73 -1.16 2.47
N GLY A 28 5.72 -1.79 1.82
CA GLY A 28 7.12 -1.64 2.22
C GLY A 28 7.45 -0.16 2.38
N ASP A 29 8.36 0.15 3.31
CA ASP A 29 8.68 1.52 3.77
C ASP A 29 8.40 2.59 2.71
N TYR A 30 7.24 3.26 2.83
CA TYR A 30 6.85 4.29 1.88
C TYR A 30 7.73 5.51 2.10
N SER A 31 8.60 5.79 1.13
CA SER A 31 9.42 7.01 1.18
C SER A 31 8.53 8.24 1.02
N THR A 32 8.48 9.06 2.07
CA THR A 32 7.71 10.31 2.09
C THR A 32 8.10 11.22 0.92
N VAL A 33 7.11 11.91 0.35
CA VAL A 33 7.32 12.92 -0.68
C VAL A 33 7.45 14.28 0.01
N THR A 34 8.62 14.90 -0.14
CA THR A 34 8.92 16.24 0.41
C THR A 34 9.14 17.23 -0.73
N ASP A 35 9.06 18.53 -0.43
CA ASP A 35 9.36 19.59 -1.41
C ASP A 35 10.78 19.44 -1.99
N SER A 36 11.76 19.14 -1.13
CA SER A 36 13.15 18.90 -1.56
C SER A 36 13.29 17.70 -2.50
N ARG A 37 12.51 16.64 -2.28
CA ARG A 37 12.46 15.47 -3.14
C ARG A 37 11.76 15.77 -4.46
N LEU A 38 10.71 16.60 -4.47
CA LEU A 38 10.05 17.03 -5.71
C LEU A 38 10.97 17.86 -6.61
N ILE A 39 11.89 18.63 -6.01
CA ILE A 39 12.95 19.36 -6.73
C ILE A 39 13.99 18.37 -7.30
N ASN A 40 14.40 17.37 -6.51
CA ASN A 40 15.42 16.39 -6.88
C ASN A 40 14.88 14.96 -6.86
N GLN A 41 13.95 14.66 -7.76
CA GLN A 41 13.29 13.35 -7.81
C GLN A 41 14.26 12.24 -8.25
N GLU A 42 14.10 11.05 -7.70
CA GLU A 42 14.80 9.86 -8.19
C GLU A 42 14.31 9.52 -9.61
N HIS A 43 15.21 9.08 -10.49
CA HIS A 43 14.92 8.89 -11.91
C HIS A 43 13.87 7.81 -12.21
N ASN A 44 13.61 6.90 -11.26
CA ASN A 44 12.68 5.79 -11.39
C ASN A 44 11.25 6.15 -10.95
N ASN A 45 11.01 7.36 -10.44
CA ASN A 45 9.72 7.80 -9.95
C ASN A 45 9.08 8.85 -10.87
N TRP A 46 7.74 8.92 -10.84
CA TRP A 46 6.96 9.96 -11.49
C TRP A 46 6.02 10.59 -10.47
N LEU A 47 6.51 11.61 -9.73
CA LEU A 47 5.80 12.16 -8.57
C LEU A 47 5.01 13.43 -8.88
N GLN A 48 5.15 13.98 -10.08
CA GLN A 48 4.43 15.16 -10.55
C GLN A 48 3.73 14.86 -11.87
N ILE A 49 2.57 15.47 -12.11
CA ILE A 49 1.77 15.21 -13.32
C ILE A 49 2.54 15.40 -14.63
N ARG A 50 3.51 16.33 -14.67
CA ARG A 50 4.36 16.60 -15.84
C ARG A 50 5.83 16.21 -15.65
N GLY A 51 6.11 15.29 -14.73
CA GLY A 51 7.45 14.77 -14.44
C GLY A 51 8.27 15.68 -13.52
N ASN A 52 8.43 16.96 -13.87
CA ASN A 52 9.17 17.95 -13.08
C ASN A 52 8.47 19.32 -13.08
N TYR A 53 9.02 20.26 -12.29
CA TYR A 53 8.51 21.63 -12.22
C TYR A 53 8.60 22.39 -13.56
N GLU A 54 9.56 22.05 -14.41
CA GLU A 54 9.68 22.59 -15.76
C GLU A 54 8.61 22.05 -16.73
N GLY A 55 7.88 21.00 -16.33
CA GLY A 55 6.77 20.44 -17.07
C GLY A 55 7.16 19.70 -18.36
N TRP A 56 8.34 19.09 -18.42
CA TRP A 56 8.90 18.50 -19.64
C TRP A 56 8.22 17.23 -20.14
N LEU A 57 7.45 16.51 -19.30
CA LEU A 57 6.85 15.21 -19.67
C LEU A 57 7.89 14.18 -20.16
N HIS A 58 9.10 14.20 -19.56
CA HIS A 58 10.23 13.37 -19.98
C HIS A 58 10.72 12.47 -18.84
N SER A 59 10.97 11.19 -19.14
CA SER A 59 11.60 10.22 -18.24
C SER A 59 13.09 10.11 -18.55
N ARG A 60 13.94 10.06 -17.50
CA ARG A 60 15.39 9.83 -17.64
C ARG A 60 15.76 8.35 -17.81
N LEU A 61 14.79 7.45 -17.75
CA LEU A 61 15.02 6.02 -17.94
C LEU A 61 15.31 5.72 -19.41
N ASP A 62 16.31 4.88 -19.68
CA ASP A 62 16.81 4.54 -21.00
C ASP A 62 16.76 3.04 -21.32
N GLN A 63 16.16 2.23 -20.43
CA GLN A 63 16.01 0.79 -20.63
C GLN A 63 15.21 0.47 -21.91
N ILE A 64 14.21 1.28 -22.23
CA ILE A 64 13.45 1.18 -23.48
C ILE A 64 14.09 2.12 -24.50
N THR A 65 14.53 1.55 -25.62
CA THR A 65 15.27 2.23 -26.68
C THR A 65 14.56 2.04 -28.02
N SER A 66 14.93 2.83 -29.03
CA SER A 66 14.41 2.65 -30.41
C SER A 66 14.72 1.27 -30.99
N GLY A 67 15.76 0.58 -30.50
CA GLY A 67 16.12 -0.77 -30.94
C GLY A 67 15.31 -1.89 -30.28
N ASN A 68 14.68 -1.65 -29.12
CA ASN A 68 13.95 -2.70 -28.38
C ASN A 68 12.46 -2.41 -28.15
N VAL A 69 11.98 -1.19 -28.46
CA VAL A 69 10.58 -0.77 -28.22
C VAL A 69 9.56 -1.68 -28.91
N GLY A 70 9.93 -2.30 -30.05
CA GLY A 70 9.07 -3.25 -30.75
C GLY A 70 8.81 -4.57 -30.02
N ASN A 71 9.57 -4.86 -28.96
CA ASN A 71 9.47 -6.11 -28.19
C ASN A 71 8.59 -5.97 -26.94
N LEU A 72 8.00 -4.81 -26.69
CA LEU A 72 7.17 -4.60 -25.51
C LEU A 72 5.93 -5.51 -25.51
N GLN A 73 5.60 -6.03 -24.33
CA GLN A 73 4.42 -6.86 -24.11
C GLN A 73 3.58 -6.26 -22.98
N PRO A 74 2.23 -6.42 -23.02
CA PRO A 74 1.38 -6.04 -21.91
C PRO A 74 1.78 -6.82 -20.65
N VAL A 75 2.02 -6.10 -19.55
CA VAL A 75 2.35 -6.72 -18.26
C VAL A 75 1.09 -6.89 -17.40
N TRP A 76 0.24 -5.86 -17.36
CA TRP A 76 -1.02 -5.86 -16.63
C TRP A 76 -1.96 -4.76 -17.18
N SER A 77 -3.24 -4.86 -16.86
CA SER A 77 -4.25 -3.82 -17.08
C SER A 77 -5.21 -3.75 -15.89
N PHE A 78 -5.91 -2.62 -15.73
CA PHE A 78 -6.85 -2.40 -14.62
C PHE A 78 -8.12 -1.73 -15.14
N ALA A 79 -9.29 -2.25 -14.76
CA ALA A 79 -10.60 -1.68 -15.11
C ALA A 79 -10.93 -0.51 -14.19
N THR A 80 -11.35 0.62 -14.75
CA THR A 80 -11.68 1.83 -13.99
C THR A 80 -13.18 2.01 -13.71
N GLY A 81 -14.04 1.14 -14.25
CA GLY A 81 -15.49 1.17 -14.13
C GLY A 81 -16.18 0.14 -15.03
#